data_AF-A0A8H8J768-F1
#
_entry.id   AF-A0A8H8J768-F1
#
_cell.length_a   1.000
_cell.length_b   1.000
_cell.length_c   1.000
_cell.angle_alpha   90.00
_cell.angle_beta   90.00
_cell.angle_gamma   90.00
#
_symmetry.space_group_name_H-M   'P 1'
#
loop_
_entity.id
_entity.type
_entity.pdbx_description
1 polymer ?
#
loop_
_entity_poly.entity_id
_entity_poly.type
_entity_poly.pdbx_seq_one_letter_code
_entity_poly.pdbx_strand_id
1 'polypeptide(L)'
;MNSRAVVNIPGNGYNHLYCFKGNKYAKIDWTIDYADQHVSSPPSEFTRDWASLEEVGFTHIDAILPTSGSEHKAYCFSGSRCVCIGFTPGGGEDRIYGSVLSITEGWKSLAKAGFDRVDAALLVPDSKDQAYFFNGGRYCRVAFREGMTSEDVLLDGPKPISEGWSAIPFSFIDGIFLEPRSSTKLCVFSGPKCAKVLITEDGRQTLVAGPTDIAHDWPSLRDAGMC
;
A
#
# COMPACT_ATOMS: atom_id res chain seq x y z
N MET A 1 -15.01 -2.92 -9.07
CA MET A 1 -13.57 -2.63 -9.25
C MET A 1 -12.81 -3.69 -8.48
N ASN A 2 -11.80 -4.32 -9.07
CA ASN A 2 -10.91 -5.25 -8.35
C ASN A 2 -9.85 -4.40 -7.64
N SER A 3 -10.18 -3.86 -6.47
CA SER A 3 -9.17 -3.17 -5.67
C SER A 3 -8.24 -4.17 -5.00
N ARG A 4 -6.99 -3.74 -4.84
CA ARG A 4 -5.92 -4.45 -4.15
C ARG A 4 -5.24 -3.48 -3.21
N ALA A 5 -4.86 -3.95 -2.03
CA ALA A 5 -3.93 -3.23 -1.18
C ALA A 5 -2.80 -4.15 -0.77
N VAL A 6 -1.60 -3.61 -0.64
CA VAL A 6 -0.42 -4.38 -0.24
C VAL A 6 0.36 -3.62 0.82
N VAL A 7 0.85 -4.35 1.81
CA VAL A 7 1.80 -3.84 2.79
C VAL A 7 2.78 -4.95 3.13
N ASN A 8 4.05 -4.60 3.19
CA ASN A 8 5.10 -5.55 3.50
C ASN A 8 5.74 -5.24 4.84
N ILE A 9 5.98 -6.27 5.63
CA ILE A 9 6.54 -6.18 6.98
C ILE A 9 7.82 -7.01 7.04
N PRO A 10 8.96 -6.42 7.44
CA PRO A 10 10.18 -7.17 7.62
C PRO A 10 10.01 -8.20 8.74
N GLY A 11 10.41 -9.45 8.48
CA GLY A 11 10.53 -10.48 9.51
C GLY A 11 11.98 -10.97 9.65
N ASN A 12 12.18 -11.94 10.53
CA ASN A 12 13.47 -12.60 10.70
C ASN A 12 13.57 -13.80 9.76
N GLY A 13 14.36 -13.71 8.70
CA GLY A 13 14.44 -14.70 7.62
C GLY A 13 13.45 -14.44 6.50
N TYR A 14 12.15 -14.56 6.78
CA TYR A 14 11.09 -14.24 5.84
C TYR A 14 10.53 -12.83 6.04
N ASN A 15 10.09 -12.22 4.96
CA ASN A 15 9.28 -11.02 4.98
C ASN A 15 7.81 -11.37 4.82
N HIS A 16 6.93 -10.54 5.34
CA HIS A 16 5.51 -10.79 5.40
C HIS A 16 4.76 -9.79 4.53
N LEU A 17 4.38 -10.20 3.32
CA LEU A 17 3.53 -9.42 2.44
C LEU A 17 2.06 -9.74 2.74
N TYR A 18 1.33 -8.73 3.18
CA TYR A 18 -0.12 -8.77 3.31
C TYR A 18 -0.72 -8.23 2.01
N CYS A 19 -1.52 -9.04 1.32
CA CYS A 19 -2.21 -8.65 0.11
C CYS A 19 -3.72 -8.78 0.31
N PHE A 20 -4.42 -7.67 0.21
CA PHE A 20 -5.88 -7.56 0.28
C PHE A 20 -6.45 -7.50 -1.13
N LYS A 21 -7.57 -8.17 -1.37
CA LYS A 21 -8.29 -8.13 -2.65
C LYS A 21 -9.76 -8.42 -2.43
N GLY A 22 -10.62 -7.44 -2.70
CA GLY A 22 -12.04 -7.52 -2.35
C GLY A 22 -12.21 -7.72 -0.83
N ASN A 23 -13.02 -8.70 -0.43
CA ASN A 23 -13.25 -9.04 0.98
C ASN A 23 -12.25 -10.06 1.56
N LYS A 24 -11.17 -10.37 0.84
CA LYS A 24 -10.18 -11.36 1.26
C LYS A 24 -8.82 -10.72 1.47
N TYR A 25 -7.98 -11.37 2.26
CA TYR A 25 -6.55 -11.12 2.27
C TYR A 25 -5.75 -12.41 2.37
N ALA A 26 -4.49 -12.37 1.97
CA ALA A 26 -3.53 -13.43 2.20
C ALA A 26 -2.24 -12.84 2.77
N LYS A 27 -1.55 -13.65 3.58
CA LYS A 27 -0.20 -13.39 4.05
C LYS A 27 0.76 -14.30 3.30
N ILE A 28 1.75 -13.69 2.66
CA ILE A 28 2.82 -14.37 1.93
C ILE A 28 4.11 -14.16 2.68
N ASP A 29 4.77 -15.27 3.00
CA ASP A 29 6.13 -15.27 3.53
C ASP A 29 7.11 -15.40 2.35
N TRP A 30 8.06 -14.48 2.23
CA TRP A 30 8.96 -14.41 1.07
C TRP A 30 10.38 -13.94 1.41
N THR A 31 11.38 -14.43 0.66
CA THR A 31 12.79 -14.02 0.79
C THR A 31 13.14 -12.86 -0.13
N ILE A 32 14.13 -12.03 0.23
CA ILE A 32 14.49 -10.80 -0.51
C ILE A 32 14.92 -11.05 -1.96
N ASP A 33 15.41 -12.25 -2.27
CA ASP A 33 15.76 -12.68 -3.63
C ASP A 33 14.57 -13.24 -4.42
N TYR A 34 13.38 -13.27 -3.81
CA TYR A 34 12.13 -13.79 -4.36
C TYR A 34 12.15 -15.30 -4.64
N ALA A 35 13.22 -16.01 -4.26
CA ALA A 35 13.41 -17.41 -4.59
C ALA A 35 12.51 -18.34 -3.78
N ASP A 36 12.21 -17.98 -2.53
CA ASP A 36 11.28 -18.71 -1.67
C ASP A 36 10.08 -17.82 -1.35
N GLN A 37 8.90 -18.34 -1.64
CA GLN A 37 7.63 -17.70 -1.36
C GLN A 37 6.57 -18.76 -1.03
N HIS A 38 5.83 -18.56 0.05
CA HIS A 38 4.75 -19.47 0.40
C HIS A 38 3.59 -18.73 1.07
N VAL A 39 2.39 -19.30 0.89
CA VAL A 39 1.18 -18.81 1.53
C VAL A 39 1.23 -19.23 3.00
N SER A 40 1.52 -18.28 3.91
CA SER A 40 1.63 -18.56 5.34
C SER A 40 0.26 -18.73 6.01
N SER A 41 -0.77 -18.15 5.40
CA SER A 41 -2.15 -18.27 5.85
C SER A 41 -3.07 -18.31 4.62
N PRO A 42 -3.97 -19.29 4.51
CA PRO A 42 -4.86 -19.38 3.35
C PRO A 42 -5.72 -18.12 3.25
N PRO A 43 -6.17 -17.74 2.03
CA PRO A 43 -7.03 -16.58 1.85
C PRO A 43 -8.25 -16.64 2.77
N SER A 44 -8.29 -15.78 3.79
CA SER A 44 -9.42 -15.64 4.70
C SER A 44 -10.20 -14.37 4.36
N GLU A 45 -11.46 -14.34 4.79
CA GLU A 45 -12.17 -13.07 4.87
C GLU A 45 -11.38 -12.16 5.82
N PHE A 46 -10.99 -10.98 5.36
CA PHE A 46 -10.11 -10.13 6.15
C PHE A 46 -10.73 -9.74 7.48
N THR A 47 -12.05 -9.67 7.57
CA THR A 47 -12.77 -9.39 8.81
C THR A 47 -12.50 -10.39 9.94
N ARG A 48 -12.06 -11.63 9.62
CA ARG A 48 -11.68 -12.61 10.65
C ARG A 48 -10.44 -12.22 11.45
N ASP A 49 -9.47 -11.61 10.77
CA ASP A 49 -8.14 -11.30 11.32
C ASP A 49 -7.92 -9.78 11.48
N TRP A 50 -8.89 -8.98 11.03
CA TRP A 50 -8.92 -7.51 11.07
C TRP A 50 -10.29 -7.04 11.59
N ALA A 51 -10.68 -7.54 12.76
CA ALA A 51 -11.99 -7.30 13.34
C ALA A 51 -12.27 -5.81 13.54
N SER A 52 -11.25 -5.02 13.90
CA SER A 52 -11.44 -3.59 14.14
C SER A 52 -11.81 -2.82 12.85
N LEU A 53 -11.41 -3.31 11.68
CA LEU A 53 -11.83 -2.77 10.39
C LEU A 53 -13.28 -3.15 10.03
N GLU A 54 -13.73 -4.34 10.41
CA GLU A 54 -15.13 -4.74 10.25
C GLU A 54 -16.06 -3.89 11.12
N GLU A 55 -15.68 -3.62 12.37
CA GLU A 55 -16.45 -2.82 13.33
C GLU A 55 -16.75 -1.40 12.82
N VAL A 56 -15.84 -0.84 12.00
CA VAL A 56 -16.01 0.46 11.36
C VAL A 56 -16.68 0.38 9.97
N GLY A 57 -17.15 -0.80 9.61
CA GLY A 57 -17.90 -1.09 8.39
C GLY A 57 -17.05 -1.06 7.13
N PHE A 58 -15.75 -1.35 7.21
CA PHE A 58 -14.95 -1.57 6.00
C PHE A 58 -15.25 -2.97 5.47
N THR A 59 -15.39 -3.10 4.14
CA THR A 59 -15.71 -4.37 3.48
C THR A 59 -14.60 -4.84 2.53
N HIS A 60 -13.58 -3.99 2.35
CA HIS A 60 -12.42 -4.18 1.50
C HIS A 60 -11.40 -3.07 1.83
N ILE A 61 -10.17 -3.25 1.38
CA ILE A 61 -9.09 -2.26 1.52
C ILE A 61 -8.55 -1.93 0.13
N ASP A 62 -8.55 -0.64 -0.21
CA ASP A 62 -8.07 -0.12 -1.49
C ASP A 62 -6.60 0.30 -1.43
N ALA A 63 -6.15 0.79 -0.28
CA ALA A 63 -4.74 1.16 -0.07
C ALA A 63 -4.37 1.08 1.41
N ILE A 64 -3.08 0.87 1.65
CA ILE A 64 -2.49 0.92 2.99
C ILE A 64 -1.25 1.81 2.94
N LEU A 65 -1.18 2.79 3.83
CA LEU A 65 0.01 3.60 4.05
C LEU A 65 0.60 3.25 5.42
N PRO A 66 1.73 2.52 5.52
CA PRO A 66 2.40 2.31 6.80
C PRO A 66 2.86 3.65 7.38
N THR A 67 2.95 3.74 8.70
CA THR A 67 3.55 4.88 9.40
C THR A 67 4.99 4.55 9.79
N SER A 68 5.85 5.55 9.83
CA SER A 68 7.28 5.38 10.16
C SER A 68 7.60 5.51 11.66
N GLY A 69 6.62 5.94 12.48
CA GLY A 69 6.86 6.38 13.85
C GLY A 69 6.58 5.33 14.93
N SER A 70 5.66 4.40 14.68
CA SER A 70 5.29 3.36 15.63
C SER A 70 5.31 1.99 14.97
N GLU A 71 5.82 0.99 15.68
CA GLU A 71 5.83 -0.39 15.20
C GLU A 71 4.38 -0.78 14.85
N HIS A 72 4.17 -1.05 13.56
CA HIS A 72 2.95 -1.63 13.01
C HIS A 72 1.68 -0.78 13.11
N LYS A 73 1.78 0.54 12.88
CA LYS A 73 0.61 1.35 12.50
C LYS A 73 0.53 1.66 11.02
N ALA A 74 -0.68 1.74 10.50
CA ALA A 74 -0.96 2.11 9.12
C ALA A 74 -2.29 2.83 8.96
N TYR A 75 -2.38 3.71 7.95
CA TYR A 75 -3.65 4.23 7.47
C TYR A 75 -4.21 3.27 6.41
N CYS A 76 -5.41 2.75 6.67
CA CYS A 76 -6.16 1.92 5.73
C CYS A 76 -7.22 2.77 5.02
N PHE A 77 -7.32 2.64 3.70
CA PHE A 77 -8.27 3.36 2.85
C PHE A 77 -9.30 2.37 2.27
N SER A 78 -10.59 2.74 2.29
CA SER A 78 -11.70 1.94 1.77
C SER A 78 -12.81 2.86 1.24
N GLY A 79 -13.02 2.84 -0.07
CA GLY A 79 -13.86 3.79 -0.78
C GLY A 79 -13.43 5.22 -0.49
N SER A 80 -14.36 6.03 0.04
CA SER A 80 -14.12 7.42 0.42
C SER A 80 -13.71 7.63 1.87
N ARG A 81 -13.39 6.55 2.59
CA ARG A 81 -13.08 6.58 4.02
C ARG A 81 -11.67 6.10 4.28
N CYS A 82 -11.07 6.57 5.37
CA CYS A 82 -9.82 6.05 5.89
C CYS A 82 -9.85 5.97 7.41
N VAL A 83 -9.01 5.10 7.96
CA VAL A 83 -8.81 4.96 9.41
C VAL A 83 -7.36 4.58 9.70
N CYS A 84 -6.83 5.07 10.82
CA CYS A 84 -5.53 4.62 11.31
C CYS A 84 -5.73 3.40 12.19
N ILE A 85 -4.94 2.36 11.97
CA ILE A 85 -4.91 1.16 12.81
C ILE A 85 -3.51 0.92 13.33
N GLY A 86 -3.41 0.26 14.47
CA GLY A 86 -2.22 -0.49 14.87
C GLY A 86 -2.56 -1.96 14.85
N PHE A 87 -1.59 -2.81 14.53
CA PHE A 87 -1.81 -4.24 14.39
C PHE A 87 -0.56 -5.01 14.76
N THR A 88 -0.71 -6.27 15.19
CA THR A 88 0.45 -7.12 15.52
C THR A 88 0.70 -8.09 14.37
N PRO A 89 1.87 -8.06 13.70
CA PRO A 89 2.17 -9.01 12.64
C PRO A 89 2.12 -10.45 13.15
N GLY A 90 1.22 -11.25 12.56
CA GLY A 90 1.00 -12.64 12.97
C GLY A 90 0.21 -12.82 14.27
N GLY A 91 -0.19 -11.74 14.96
CA GLY A 91 -0.90 -11.78 16.24
C GLY A 91 -2.43 -11.78 16.12
N GLY A 92 -2.99 -11.55 14.93
CA GLY A 92 -4.44 -11.53 14.70
C GLY A 92 -5.19 -10.40 15.42
N GLU A 93 -4.47 -9.49 16.07
CA GLU A 93 -5.02 -8.36 16.80
C GLU A 93 -4.74 -7.07 16.03
N ASP A 94 -5.81 -6.33 15.74
CA ASP A 94 -5.79 -4.96 15.22
C ASP A 94 -6.64 -4.04 16.10
N ARG A 95 -6.31 -2.74 16.07
CA ARG A 95 -7.01 -1.72 16.84
C ARG A 95 -7.08 -0.42 16.08
N ILE A 96 -8.25 0.21 16.09
CA ILE A 96 -8.46 1.57 15.59
C ILE A 96 -7.77 2.61 16.47
N TYR A 97 -7.06 3.54 15.83
CA TYR A 97 -6.54 4.77 16.41
C TYR A 97 -7.29 5.97 15.84
N GLY A 98 -7.98 6.71 16.70
CA GLY A 98 -8.80 7.85 16.31
C GLY A 98 -10.18 7.44 15.78
N SER A 99 -10.75 8.26 14.91
CA SER A 99 -12.04 7.99 14.27
C SER A 99 -11.87 7.65 12.79
N VAL A 100 -12.88 7.00 12.20
CA VAL A 100 -13.01 6.91 10.75
C VAL A 100 -13.20 8.33 10.19
N LEU A 101 -12.46 8.65 9.15
CA LEU A 101 -12.52 9.95 8.48
C LEU A 101 -12.98 9.76 7.04
N SER A 102 -13.74 10.73 6.51
CA SER A 102 -13.77 10.92 5.07
C SER A 102 -12.37 11.31 4.60
N ILE A 103 -11.92 10.76 3.46
CA ILE A 103 -10.60 11.07 2.90
C ILE A 103 -10.42 12.58 2.71
N THR A 104 -11.44 13.27 2.19
CA THR A 104 -11.37 14.72 1.94
C THR A 104 -11.41 15.57 3.22
N GLU A 105 -11.84 14.98 4.34
CA GLU A 105 -11.82 15.65 5.64
C GLU A 105 -10.51 15.41 6.37
N GLY A 106 -10.03 14.16 6.35
CA GLY A 106 -8.83 13.72 7.03
C GLY A 106 -7.53 14.03 6.30
N TRP A 107 -7.57 14.29 4.99
CA TRP A 107 -6.42 14.61 4.15
C TRP A 107 -6.75 15.78 3.22
N LYS A 108 -6.46 17.00 3.66
CA LYS A 108 -6.84 18.22 2.91
C LYS A 108 -6.08 18.33 1.59
N SER A 109 -4.88 17.76 1.52
CA SER A 109 -4.08 17.71 0.31
C SER A 109 -4.66 16.76 -0.72
N LEU A 110 -5.25 15.63 -0.30
CA LEU A 110 -5.99 14.74 -1.19
C LEU A 110 -7.27 15.42 -1.71
N ALA A 111 -7.99 16.14 -0.87
CA ALA A 111 -9.13 16.95 -1.31
C ALA A 111 -8.73 18.01 -2.36
N LYS A 112 -7.63 18.73 -2.13
CA LYS A 112 -7.07 19.72 -3.09
C LYS A 112 -6.64 19.05 -4.41
N ALA A 113 -6.13 17.83 -4.35
CA ALA A 113 -5.79 17.03 -5.52
C ALA A 113 -7.02 16.44 -6.24
N GLY A 114 -8.22 16.62 -5.70
CA GLY A 114 -9.46 16.05 -6.21
C GLY A 114 -9.53 14.53 -6.04
N PHE A 115 -8.86 14.00 -5.02
CA PHE A 115 -8.84 12.58 -4.68
C PHE A 115 -9.87 12.35 -3.57
N ASP A 116 -10.92 11.60 -3.91
CA ASP A 116 -11.96 11.12 -2.99
C ASP A 116 -11.77 9.65 -2.60
N ARG A 117 -10.80 8.97 -3.21
CA ARG A 117 -10.34 7.60 -2.95
C ARG A 117 -8.82 7.50 -3.12
N VAL A 118 -8.24 6.39 -2.71
CA VAL A 118 -6.81 6.07 -2.87
C VAL A 118 -6.68 4.63 -3.35
N ASP A 119 -6.06 4.44 -4.51
CA ASP A 119 -5.86 3.11 -5.12
C ASP A 119 -4.52 2.48 -4.70
N ALA A 120 -3.56 3.31 -4.30
CA ALA A 120 -2.30 2.88 -3.71
C ALA A 120 -1.65 4.02 -2.91
N ALA A 121 -0.80 3.69 -1.95
CA ALA A 121 -0.03 4.67 -1.18
C ALA A 121 1.37 4.15 -0.88
N LEU A 122 2.34 5.05 -0.86
CA LEU A 122 3.75 4.72 -0.61
C LEU A 122 4.36 5.79 0.28
N LEU A 123 4.97 5.42 1.41
CA LEU A 123 5.87 6.32 2.11
C LEU A 123 7.05 6.69 1.21
N VAL A 124 7.36 7.98 1.11
CA VAL A 124 8.59 8.40 0.46
C VAL A 124 9.76 7.71 1.18
N PRO A 125 10.66 7.04 0.45
CA PRO A 125 11.75 6.32 1.09
C PRO A 125 12.62 7.25 1.94
N ASP A 126 13.05 6.75 3.11
CA ASP A 126 13.79 7.48 4.13
C ASP A 126 13.08 8.72 4.72
N SER A 127 11.83 9.00 4.34
CA SER A 127 10.99 10.04 4.94
C SER A 127 10.00 9.43 5.94
N LYS A 128 9.74 10.20 7.00
CA LYS A 128 8.77 9.84 8.06
C LYS A 128 7.43 10.56 7.94
N ASP A 129 7.37 11.52 7.03
CA ASP A 129 6.37 12.56 7.01
C ASP A 129 5.92 12.87 5.58
N GLN A 130 6.28 12.04 4.60
CA GLN A 130 5.85 12.23 3.21
C GLN A 130 5.38 10.92 2.60
N ALA A 131 4.34 11.03 1.78
CA ALA A 131 3.79 9.90 1.06
C ALA A 131 3.39 10.30 -0.36
N TYR A 132 3.53 9.34 -1.28
CA TYR A 132 2.86 9.35 -2.56
C TYR A 132 1.49 8.67 -2.43
N PHE A 133 0.47 9.30 -3.00
CA PHE A 133 -0.88 8.75 -3.11
C PHE A 133 -1.27 8.65 -4.57
N PHE A 134 -1.92 7.56 -4.94
CA PHE A 134 -2.35 7.27 -6.32
C PHE A 134 -3.87 7.16 -6.39
N ASN A 135 -4.47 7.75 -7.41
CA ASN A 135 -5.90 7.63 -7.71
C ASN A 135 -6.13 7.72 -9.22
N GLY A 136 -6.61 6.62 -9.80
CA GLY A 136 -6.73 6.42 -11.23
C GLY A 136 -5.37 6.60 -11.91
N GLY A 137 -5.35 7.39 -12.99
CA GLY A 137 -4.13 7.68 -13.72
C GLY A 137 -3.27 8.80 -13.14
N ARG A 138 -3.50 9.22 -11.89
CA ARG A 138 -2.83 10.37 -11.27
C ARG A 138 -2.21 10.02 -9.92
N TYR A 139 -1.22 10.83 -9.53
CA TYR A 139 -0.61 10.77 -8.21
C TYR A 139 -0.38 12.17 -7.63
N CYS A 140 -0.20 12.25 -6.31
CA CYS A 140 0.31 13.43 -5.63
C CYS A 140 1.30 13.03 -4.52
N ARG A 141 2.21 13.95 -4.16
CA ARG A 141 3.12 13.83 -3.00
C ARG A 141 2.62 14.76 -1.90
N VAL A 142 2.48 14.23 -0.70
CA VAL A 142 1.91 14.94 0.45
C VAL A 142 2.86 14.83 1.63
N ALA A 143 3.15 15.96 2.28
CA ALA A 143 3.73 15.98 3.62
C ALA A 143 2.63 15.89 4.67
N PHE A 144 2.80 15.06 5.69
CA PHE A 144 1.82 14.83 6.75
C PHE A 144 2.52 14.51 8.08
N ARG A 145 1.78 14.66 9.17
CA ARG A 145 2.21 14.25 10.51
C ARG A 145 1.28 13.15 11.01
N GLU A 146 1.84 12.06 11.52
CA GLU A 146 1.05 10.97 12.13
C GLU A 146 0.10 11.55 13.18
N GLY A 147 -1.19 11.17 13.11
CA GLY A 147 -2.25 11.66 13.98
C GLY A 147 -2.79 13.06 13.65
N MET A 148 -2.17 13.79 12.72
CA MET A 148 -2.56 15.17 12.34
C MET A 148 -2.58 15.34 10.81
N THR A 149 -3.24 14.41 10.13
CA THR A 149 -3.31 14.36 8.66
C THR A 149 -4.16 15.47 8.04
N SER A 150 -5.04 16.10 8.82
CA SER A 150 -5.85 17.25 8.36
C SER A 150 -5.03 18.55 8.19
N GLU A 151 -3.80 18.58 8.70
CA GLU A 151 -2.82 19.66 8.55
C GLU A 151 -1.79 19.35 7.45
N ASP A 152 -2.07 18.38 6.60
CA ASP A 152 -1.17 17.95 5.52
C ASP A 152 -0.90 19.06 4.48
N VAL A 153 0.22 18.92 3.79
CA VAL A 153 0.68 19.85 2.75
C VAL A 153 0.88 19.11 1.44
N LEU A 154 0.20 19.57 0.39
CA LEU A 154 0.37 19.09 -0.97
C LEU A 154 1.72 19.61 -1.50
N LEU A 155 2.69 18.71 -1.65
CA LEU A 155 4.04 19.05 -2.11
C LEU A 155 4.15 18.99 -3.63
N ASP A 156 3.49 18.01 -4.26
CA ASP A 156 3.49 17.84 -5.71
C ASP A 156 2.19 17.17 -6.19
N GLY A 157 1.83 17.42 -7.44
CA GLY A 157 0.63 16.88 -8.06
C GLY A 157 -0.66 17.68 -7.77
N PRO A 158 -1.82 17.18 -8.23
CA PRO A 158 -2.00 15.92 -8.94
C PRO A 158 -1.40 15.97 -10.35
N LYS A 159 -0.62 14.96 -10.72
CA LYS A 159 -0.04 14.81 -12.06
C LYS A 159 -0.33 13.41 -12.62
N PRO A 160 -0.35 13.23 -13.95
CA PRO A 160 -0.41 11.91 -14.54
C PRO A 160 0.74 11.01 -14.07
N ILE A 161 0.45 9.73 -13.80
CA ILE A 161 1.47 8.73 -13.46
C ILE A 161 2.50 8.63 -14.59
N SER A 162 2.06 8.72 -15.84
CA SER A 162 2.93 8.70 -17.03
C SER A 162 3.96 9.83 -17.08
N GLU A 163 3.76 10.91 -16.33
CA GLU A 163 4.70 12.03 -16.26
C GLU A 163 5.65 11.86 -15.07
N GLY A 164 5.11 11.77 -13.85
CA GLY A 164 5.92 11.77 -12.63
C GLY A 164 6.51 10.42 -12.24
N TRP A 165 6.02 9.33 -12.82
CA TRP A 165 6.53 7.97 -12.66
C TRP A 165 6.92 7.38 -14.02
N SER A 166 7.38 8.19 -14.96
CA SER A 166 7.60 7.80 -16.37
C SER A 166 8.52 6.58 -16.60
N ALA A 167 9.37 6.21 -15.64
CA ALA A 167 10.16 4.99 -15.74
C ALA A 167 9.35 3.71 -15.52
N ILE A 168 8.16 3.77 -14.91
CA ILE A 168 7.31 2.59 -14.69
C ILE A 168 6.39 2.38 -15.91
N PRO A 169 6.18 1.13 -16.36
CA PRO A 169 5.40 0.83 -17.56
C PRO A 169 3.88 0.82 -17.30
N PHE A 170 3.39 1.63 -16.36
CA PHE A 170 2.01 1.61 -15.90
C PHE A 170 1.37 3.00 -15.92
N SER A 171 0.11 3.07 -16.31
CA SER A 171 -0.73 4.27 -16.23
C SER A 171 -1.68 4.26 -15.04
N PHE A 172 -1.60 3.23 -14.19
CA PHE A 172 -2.44 2.98 -13.02
C PHE A 172 -1.64 2.13 -12.03
N ILE A 173 -1.84 2.31 -10.72
CA ILE A 173 -1.17 1.53 -9.68
C ILE A 173 -2.23 1.11 -8.65
N ASP A 174 -2.38 -0.19 -8.43
CA ASP A 174 -3.28 -0.79 -7.41
C ASP A 174 -2.51 -1.52 -6.30
N GLY A 175 -1.21 -1.28 -6.20
CA GLY A 175 -0.41 -1.84 -5.14
C GLY A 175 1.02 -1.37 -5.28
N ILE A 176 1.61 -0.95 -4.18
CA ILE A 176 3.00 -0.52 -4.16
C ILE A 176 3.54 -0.73 -2.76
N PHE A 177 4.76 -1.24 -2.65
CA PHE A 177 5.43 -1.35 -1.36
C PHE A 177 6.95 -1.27 -1.51
N LEU A 178 7.61 -0.80 -0.45
CA LEU A 178 9.06 -0.88 -0.30
C LEU A 178 9.47 -2.30 0.04
N GLU A 179 10.45 -2.80 -0.71
CA GLU A 179 11.12 -4.04 -0.34
C GLU A 179 11.72 -3.89 1.06
N PRO A 180 11.59 -4.92 1.91
CA PRO A 180 12.06 -4.87 3.27
C PRO A 180 13.57 -4.77 3.30
N ARG A 181 14.09 -4.02 4.28
CA ARG A 181 15.54 -3.73 4.42
C ARG A 181 16.12 -3.00 3.20
N SER A 182 15.27 -2.41 2.37
CA SER A 182 15.65 -1.48 1.31
C SER A 182 14.99 -0.13 1.55
N SER A 183 15.74 0.94 1.30
CA SER A 183 15.19 2.28 1.20
C SER A 183 15.00 2.74 -0.25
N THR A 184 15.14 1.86 -1.23
CA THR A 184 15.13 2.26 -2.65
C THR A 184 14.41 1.29 -3.55
N LYS A 185 14.21 0.03 -3.17
CA LYS A 185 13.56 -0.95 -4.04
C LYS A 185 12.07 -1.00 -3.77
N LEU A 186 11.30 -0.92 -4.84
CA LEU A 186 9.85 -0.98 -4.85
C LEU A 186 9.38 -2.17 -5.68
N CYS A 187 8.30 -2.79 -5.24
CA CYS A 187 7.45 -3.59 -6.09
C CYS A 187 6.17 -2.81 -6.39
N VAL A 188 5.82 -2.66 -7.66
CA VAL A 188 4.66 -1.90 -8.14
C VAL A 188 3.73 -2.84 -8.88
N PHE A 189 2.45 -2.82 -8.54
CA PHE A 189 1.38 -3.63 -9.11
C PHE A 189 0.39 -2.77 -9.90
N SER A 190 -0.09 -3.32 -11.02
CA SER A 190 -1.12 -2.72 -11.88
C SER A 190 -1.91 -3.84 -12.55
N GLY A 191 -3.11 -4.11 -12.04
CA GLY A 191 -3.94 -5.22 -12.50
C GLY A 191 -3.19 -6.55 -12.35
N PRO A 192 -3.07 -7.37 -13.41
CA PRO A 192 -2.37 -8.65 -13.33
C PRO A 192 -0.84 -8.51 -13.45
N LYS A 193 -0.30 -7.29 -13.57
CA LYS A 193 1.13 -7.05 -13.83
C LYS A 193 1.86 -6.48 -12.63
N CYS A 194 3.15 -6.78 -12.52
CA CYS A 194 4.07 -6.16 -11.58
C CYS A 194 5.36 -5.67 -12.23
N ALA A 195 6.05 -4.75 -11.57
CA ALA A 195 7.38 -4.29 -11.93
C ALA A 195 8.24 -4.06 -10.67
N LYS A 196 9.55 -4.26 -10.80
CA LYS A 196 10.56 -3.92 -9.78
C LYS A 196 11.22 -2.62 -10.16
N VAL A 197 11.28 -1.68 -9.23
CA VAL A 197 11.68 -0.29 -9.49
C VAL A 197 12.65 0.16 -8.41
N LEU A 198 13.71 0.88 -8.78
CA LEU A 198 14.50 1.67 -7.85
C LEU A 198 13.91 3.07 -7.76
N ILE A 199 13.82 3.63 -6.56
CA ILE A 199 13.41 5.00 -6.29
C ILE A 199 14.48 5.69 -5.43
N THR A 200 14.67 6.98 -5.67
CA THR A 200 15.48 7.88 -4.85
C THR A 200 14.59 8.78 -3.99
N GLU A 201 15.17 9.42 -2.96
CA GLU A 201 14.45 10.35 -2.06
C GLU A 201 13.76 11.52 -2.79
N ASP A 202 14.40 12.03 -3.85
CA ASP A 202 13.84 13.06 -4.73
C ASP A 202 12.73 12.54 -5.67
N GLY A 203 12.44 11.24 -5.61
CA GLY A 203 11.35 10.61 -6.36
C GLY A 203 11.71 10.28 -7.80
N ARG A 204 12.98 10.11 -8.16
CA ARG A 204 13.36 9.57 -9.47
C ARG A 204 13.27 8.06 -9.45
N GLN A 205 12.70 7.47 -10.49
CA GLN A 205 12.56 6.03 -10.63
C GLN A 205 13.48 5.45 -11.71
N THR A 206 13.88 4.20 -11.54
CA THR A 206 14.54 3.38 -12.57
C THR A 206 13.88 2.01 -12.61
N LEU A 207 13.40 1.60 -13.78
CA LEU A 207 12.87 0.26 -13.98
C LEU A 207 14.01 -0.77 -13.87
N VAL A 208 13.87 -1.72 -12.95
CA VAL A 208 14.81 -2.83 -12.79
C VAL A 208 14.34 -4.04 -13.59
N ALA A 209 13.06 -4.36 -13.49
CA ALA A 209 12.43 -5.49 -14.16
C ALA A 209 10.93 -5.28 -14.34
N GLY A 210 10.35 -5.95 -15.33
CA GLY A 210 8.92 -5.88 -15.64
C GLY A 210 8.59 -5.01 -16.87
N PRO A 211 7.32 -4.94 -17.27
CA PRO A 211 6.18 -5.53 -16.57
C PRO A 211 6.08 -7.05 -16.81
N THR A 212 5.88 -7.81 -15.74
CA THR A 212 5.69 -9.27 -15.73
C THR A 212 4.33 -9.61 -15.16
N ASP A 213 3.81 -10.82 -15.40
CA ASP A 213 2.59 -11.28 -14.71
C ASP A 213 2.89 -11.48 -13.22
N ILE A 214 2.02 -10.96 -12.34
CA ILE A 214 2.09 -11.24 -10.89
C ILE A 214 2.07 -12.74 -10.67
N ALA A 215 1.28 -13.48 -11.46
CA ALA A 215 1.19 -14.93 -11.35
C ALA A 215 2.50 -15.67 -11.71
N HIS A 216 3.42 -15.02 -12.42
CA HIS A 216 4.75 -15.55 -12.73
C HIS A 216 5.74 -15.21 -11.62
N ASP A 217 5.85 -13.94 -11.24
CA ASP A 217 6.84 -13.45 -10.27
C ASP A 217 6.45 -13.76 -8.81
N TRP A 218 5.15 -13.91 -8.54
CA TRP A 218 4.55 -14.23 -7.25
C TRP A 218 3.63 -15.45 -7.34
N PRO A 219 4.20 -16.66 -7.53
CA PRO A 219 3.40 -17.88 -7.60
C PRO A 219 2.55 -18.09 -6.33
N SER A 220 3.04 -17.65 -5.17
CA SER A 220 2.30 -17.68 -3.89
C SER A 220 1.05 -16.78 -3.91
N LEU A 221 1.11 -15.59 -4.51
CA LEU A 221 -0.07 -14.73 -4.71
C LEU A 221 -1.06 -15.35 -5.70
N ARG A 222 -0.58 -16.06 -6.74
CA ARG A 222 -1.46 -16.79 -7.66
C ARG A 222 -2.19 -17.90 -6.94
N ASP A 223 -1.46 -18.70 -6.18
CA ASP A 223 -2.01 -19.85 -5.44
C ASP A 223 -3.00 -19.38 -4.36
N ALA A 224 -2.81 -18.17 -3.82
CA ALA A 224 -3.75 -17.47 -2.94
C ALA A 224 -4.91 -16.75 -3.67
N GLY A 225 -4.95 -16.73 -5.01
CA GLY A 225 -6.00 -16.03 -5.78
C GLY A 225 -5.91 -14.49 -5.75
N MET A 226 -4.75 -13.94 -5.44
CA MET A 226 -4.49 -12.50 -5.20
C MET A 226 -3.91 -11.74 -6.41
N CYS A 227 -3.63 -12.43 -7.53
CA CYS A 227 -3.14 -11.83 -8.79
C CYS A 227 -4.17 -11.01 -9.55
#